data_AF-A0A533TEK1-F1
#
_entry.id   AF-A0A533TEK1-F1
#
_cell.length_a   1.000
_cell.length_b   1.000
_cell.length_c   1.000
_cell.angle_alpha   90.00
_cell.angle_beta   90.00
_cell.angle_gamma   90.00
#
_symmetry.space_group_name_H-M   'P 1'
#
loop_
_entity.id
_entity.type
_entity.pdbx_description
1 polymer ?
#
loop_
_entity_poly.entity_id
_entity_poly.type
_entity_poly.pdbx_seq_one_letter_code
_entity_poly.pdbx_strand_id
1 'polypeptide(L)'
;MPELFLPCTYECDVSLASRSYYGIGGTARFLAHPGTPAELADLLIWNREYQLPLAIMGKGSNILFSDSLFPGIVISLDRMERMFWISDDELFCEAGADNTLIAEELLRCDRGGGEWLYRLPGQIGSTVRMNARCFGGEISAITSGIQTMTIEGHLLWKTPDEVFHGYKQTSLMENPEIVIAVLLRFPETRTKKDIKLQMEGFEEERNKKHHFDFPSCGSTFKNNYAAGRSSGTIFEELGFKGRREGGAMVSEHHANFIFNKGEATASDVLRLAAEMKTAAQKEADIQLDLEVQCIGLFDEKLLVSCGVNSVADDQDSSKGWAGLLWSPKELSKKAEIPEHLFPHVLIRGSFVGYKGTDREIPPGGFVAVEQLLSIHAAIASPDAPFLRWTTRNSNSALFSLKPPSVIPAGTFTDELWQYGVSELFIAHPDFSGGYLEFEMTPEGNWVALRFDAPRKRTLGYAILSEEPWKEYITMVKSEGGFGMELPYRLLEPFIQGESIAMQCCVSTGRGEYGLFPWWQGPSGPADFHQPDHFYPITFL
;
A
#
# COMPACT_ATOMS: atom_id res chain seq x y z
N MET A 1 -26.29 13.67 14.44
CA MET A 1 -25.75 12.71 13.46
C MET A 1 -25.83 11.34 14.09
N PRO A 2 -26.16 10.27 13.34
CA PRO A 2 -26.08 8.92 13.87
C PRO A 2 -24.66 8.66 14.40
N GLU A 3 -24.57 7.84 15.44
CA GLU A 3 -23.29 7.37 15.95
C GLU A 3 -22.64 6.52 14.85
N LEU A 4 -21.42 6.89 14.44
CA LEU A 4 -20.69 6.21 13.38
C LEU A 4 -19.66 5.28 14.02
N PHE A 5 -19.64 4.03 13.57
CA PHE A 5 -18.68 3.02 13.99
C PHE A 5 -17.85 2.60 12.79
N LEU A 6 -16.53 2.77 12.88
CA LEU A 6 -15.62 2.33 11.81
C LEU A 6 -15.44 0.81 11.88
N PRO A 7 -15.27 0.12 10.72
CA PRO A 7 -15.11 -1.33 10.66
C PRO A 7 -13.70 -1.83 11.04
N CYS A 8 -12.98 -1.08 11.87
CA CYS A 8 -11.66 -1.45 12.38
C CYS A 8 -11.46 -0.85 13.77
N THR A 9 -10.27 -1.00 14.37
CA THR A 9 -9.98 -0.31 15.63
C THR A 9 -9.75 1.19 15.39
N TYR A 10 -10.32 2.04 16.24
CA TYR A 10 -10.16 3.50 16.10
C TYR A 10 -10.23 4.22 17.45
N GLU A 11 -9.75 5.46 17.44
CA GLU A 11 -9.89 6.46 18.50
C GLU A 11 -10.75 7.63 18.00
N CYS A 12 -11.46 8.30 18.91
CA CYS A 12 -12.27 9.49 18.62
C CYS A 12 -11.63 10.76 19.21
N ASP A 13 -11.87 11.90 18.56
CA ASP A 13 -11.48 13.23 19.05
C ASP A 13 -9.97 13.31 19.42
N VAL A 14 -9.13 12.82 18.52
CA VAL A 14 -7.69 12.68 18.75
C VAL A 14 -6.94 13.95 18.39
N SER A 15 -6.15 14.48 19.33
CA SER A 15 -5.22 15.57 19.06
C SER A 15 -4.09 15.12 18.12
N LEU A 16 -4.08 15.63 16.89
CA LEU A 16 -3.06 15.31 15.88
C LEU A 16 -1.69 15.85 16.27
N ALA A 17 -1.63 16.94 17.05
CA ALA A 17 -0.39 17.43 17.64
C ALA A 17 0.30 16.39 18.53
N SER A 18 -0.46 15.58 19.28
CA SER A 18 0.12 14.51 20.12
C SER A 18 0.54 13.25 19.35
N ARG A 19 0.22 13.18 18.06
CA ARG A 19 0.46 12.01 17.19
C ARG A 19 1.48 12.29 16.07
N SER A 20 1.94 13.53 15.92
CA SER A 20 2.91 13.93 14.89
C SER A 20 4.24 14.38 15.50
N TYR A 21 5.34 14.21 14.75
CA TYR A 21 6.67 14.65 15.20
C TYR A 21 6.79 16.16 15.35
N TYR A 22 5.92 16.90 14.67
CA TYR A 22 5.95 18.35 14.71
C TYR A 22 5.34 18.92 15.99
N GLY A 23 4.49 18.14 16.68
CA GLY A 23 3.75 18.64 17.83
C GLY A 23 2.73 19.71 17.45
N ILE A 24 2.26 19.71 16.21
CA ILE A 24 1.31 20.68 15.64
C ILE A 24 0.17 19.93 14.96
N GLY A 25 -1.05 20.44 15.12
CA GLY A 25 -2.24 19.90 14.50
C GLY A 25 -3.47 20.03 15.40
N GLY A 26 -4.62 20.23 14.77
CA GLY A 26 -5.93 20.25 15.44
C GLY A 26 -6.37 18.85 15.87
N THR A 27 -7.68 18.67 16.00
CA THR A 27 -8.27 17.41 16.45
C THR A 27 -8.87 16.67 15.26
N ALA A 28 -8.55 15.38 15.10
CA ALA A 28 -9.25 14.51 14.16
C ALA A 28 -10.46 13.87 14.83
N ARG A 29 -11.58 13.82 14.10
CA ARG A 29 -12.78 13.11 14.56
C ARG A 29 -12.49 11.64 14.78
N PHE A 30 -11.79 11.00 13.84
CA PHE A 30 -11.35 9.61 13.96
C PHE A 30 -9.88 9.45 13.60
N LEU A 31 -9.16 8.65 14.40
CA LEU A 31 -7.89 8.04 14.03
C LEU A 31 -8.10 6.53 13.93
N ALA A 32 -8.04 5.99 12.71
CA ALA A 32 -8.28 4.57 12.43
C ALA A 32 -6.97 3.79 12.38
N HIS A 33 -6.99 2.57 12.93
CA HIS A 33 -5.85 1.67 13.08
C HIS A 33 -6.19 0.27 12.52
N PRO A 34 -6.40 0.13 11.19
CA PRO A 34 -6.56 -1.18 10.59
C PRO A 34 -5.30 -2.03 10.85
N GLY A 35 -5.49 -3.25 11.36
CA GLY A 35 -4.43 -4.21 11.64
C GLY A 35 -4.18 -5.19 10.49
N THR A 36 -5.02 -5.18 9.46
CA THR A 36 -4.90 -6.07 8.30
C THR A 36 -5.28 -5.35 7.01
N PRO A 37 -4.84 -5.85 5.83
CA PRO A 37 -5.33 -5.34 4.55
C PRO A 37 -6.85 -5.41 4.42
N ALA A 38 -7.50 -6.46 4.94
CA ALA A 38 -8.95 -6.60 4.89
C ALA A 38 -9.66 -5.50 5.71
N GLU A 39 -9.21 -5.23 6.94
CA GLU A 39 -9.76 -4.13 7.77
C GLU A 39 -9.57 -2.76 7.11
N LEU A 40 -8.45 -2.55 6.39
CA LEU A 40 -8.23 -1.33 5.62
C LEU A 40 -9.21 -1.24 4.44
N ALA A 41 -9.40 -2.33 3.69
CA ALA A 41 -10.35 -2.37 2.58
C ALA A 41 -11.78 -2.09 3.07
N ASP A 42 -12.21 -2.74 4.16
CA ASP A 42 -13.52 -2.53 4.76
C ASP A 42 -13.72 -1.07 5.18
N LEU A 43 -12.69 -0.44 5.78
CA LEU A 43 -12.74 0.98 6.13
C LEU A 43 -12.90 1.90 4.91
N LEU A 44 -12.17 1.61 3.83
CA LEU A 44 -12.25 2.37 2.57
C LEU A 44 -13.63 2.22 1.93
N ILE A 45 -14.13 1.00 1.84
CA ILE A 45 -15.47 0.68 1.31
C ILE A 45 -16.54 1.38 2.15
N TRP A 46 -16.47 1.26 3.47
CA TRP A 46 -17.37 1.94 4.40
C TRP A 46 -17.36 3.46 4.18
N ASN A 47 -16.17 4.07 4.02
CA ASN A 47 -16.07 5.52 3.83
C ASN A 47 -16.67 5.99 2.49
N ARG A 48 -16.83 5.11 1.49
CA ARG A 48 -17.56 5.45 0.26
C ARG A 48 -19.04 5.72 0.52
N GLU A 49 -19.65 5.09 1.52
CA GLU A 49 -21.06 5.36 1.87
C GLU A 49 -21.18 6.70 2.63
N TYR A 50 -20.30 6.91 3.62
CA TYR A 50 -20.39 8.05 4.54
C TYR A 50 -19.69 9.31 4.05
N GLN A 51 -18.83 9.20 3.04
CA GLN A 51 -18.25 10.32 2.32
C GLN A 51 -17.50 11.28 3.27
N LEU A 52 -16.74 10.75 4.23
CA LEU A 52 -15.95 11.57 5.17
C LEU A 52 -14.55 11.88 4.60
N PRO A 53 -14.02 13.11 4.78
CA PRO A 53 -12.64 13.42 4.37
C PRO A 53 -11.66 12.38 4.91
N LEU A 54 -10.80 11.86 4.03
CA LEU A 54 -9.88 10.80 4.38
C LEU A 54 -8.44 11.26 4.20
N ALA A 55 -7.59 11.00 5.19
CA ALA A 55 -6.15 11.19 5.08
C ALA A 55 -5.42 9.98 5.64
N ILE A 56 -4.14 9.84 5.32
CA ILE A 56 -3.26 8.80 5.86
C ILE A 56 -2.03 9.43 6.52
N MET A 57 -1.57 8.80 7.59
CA MET A 57 -0.33 9.13 8.26
C MET A 57 0.52 7.89 8.53
N GLY A 58 1.84 8.05 8.40
CA GLY A 58 2.79 7.19 9.12
C GLY A 58 2.97 7.70 10.56
N LYS A 59 4.20 7.70 11.09
CA LYS A 59 4.54 8.32 12.39
C LYS A 59 4.47 9.86 12.41
N GLY A 60 4.02 10.51 11.32
CA GLY A 60 3.95 11.97 11.24
C GLY A 60 5.30 12.70 11.20
N SER A 61 6.37 12.03 10.75
CA SER A 61 7.72 12.61 10.66
C SER A 61 7.94 13.58 9.49
N ASN A 62 7.01 13.63 8.53
CA ASN A 62 7.03 14.54 7.39
C ASN A 62 5.65 15.20 7.14
N ILE A 63 4.82 15.33 8.18
CA ILE A 63 3.45 15.82 8.08
C ILE A 63 3.27 17.07 8.96
N LEU A 64 2.70 18.11 8.35
CA LEU A 64 2.16 19.28 9.03
C LEU A 64 0.63 19.20 9.02
N PHE A 65 0.02 18.85 10.14
CA PHE A 65 -1.43 18.90 10.27
C PHE A 65 -1.90 20.34 10.46
N SER A 66 -3.04 20.69 9.86
CA SER A 66 -3.71 21.98 10.08
C SER A 66 -4.09 22.15 11.55
N ASP A 67 -4.10 23.40 12.03
CA ASP A 67 -4.61 23.80 13.34
C ASP A 67 -6.14 23.57 13.48
N SER A 68 -6.85 23.42 12.36
CA SER A 68 -8.30 23.22 12.30
C SER A 68 -8.73 21.80 12.69
N LEU A 69 -10.00 21.63 13.06
CA LEU A 69 -10.63 20.32 13.20
C LEU A 69 -10.55 19.55 11.87
N PHE A 70 -10.17 18.28 11.94
CA PHE A 70 -10.30 17.33 10.83
C PHE A 70 -11.56 16.47 11.04
N PRO A 71 -12.68 16.75 10.36
CA PRO A 71 -13.99 16.17 10.67
C PRO A 71 -14.16 14.71 10.18
N GLY A 72 -13.16 14.17 9.50
CA GLY A 72 -13.18 12.83 8.92
C GLY A 72 -12.22 11.86 9.60
N ILE A 73 -11.61 10.99 8.79
CA ILE A 73 -10.78 9.87 9.25
C ILE A 73 -9.33 10.11 8.85
N VAL A 74 -8.42 10.01 9.83
CA VAL A 74 -6.99 9.83 9.58
C VAL A 74 -6.66 8.36 9.77
N ILE A 75 -6.09 7.70 8.75
CA ILE A 75 -5.66 6.30 8.80
C ILE A 75 -4.21 6.24 9.29
N SER A 76 -3.92 5.40 10.28
CA SER A 76 -2.57 4.99 10.65
C SER A 76 -2.41 3.49 10.43
N LEU A 77 -1.32 3.09 9.78
CA LEU A 77 -1.00 1.67 9.56
C LEU A 77 -0.06 1.11 10.64
N ASP A 78 -0.02 1.72 11.83
CA ASP A 78 0.88 1.33 12.92
C ASP A 78 0.65 -0.09 13.45
N ARG A 79 -0.53 -0.68 13.21
CA ARG A 79 -0.83 -2.07 13.53
C ARG A 79 -0.48 -3.08 12.42
N MET A 80 -0.07 -2.60 11.25
CA MET A 80 0.45 -3.40 10.14
C MET A 80 1.98 -3.31 10.14
N GLU A 81 2.62 -3.98 11.09
CA GLU A 81 4.06 -3.89 11.35
C GLU A 81 4.81 -5.25 11.23
N ARG A 82 4.19 -6.27 10.64
CA ARG A 82 4.83 -7.58 10.48
C ARG A 82 6.07 -7.46 9.59
N MET A 83 7.11 -8.18 10.00
CA MET A 83 8.39 -8.24 9.29
C MET A 83 8.95 -9.66 9.33
N PHE A 84 9.32 -10.21 8.17
CA PHE A 84 9.91 -11.54 8.07
C PHE A 84 10.66 -11.76 6.76
N TRP A 85 11.69 -12.59 6.80
CA TRP A 85 12.42 -13.04 5.62
C TRP A 85 11.56 -14.03 4.81
N ILE A 86 11.48 -13.81 3.50
CA ILE A 86 10.83 -14.72 2.54
C ILE A 86 11.84 -15.55 1.73
N SER A 87 13.11 -15.13 1.76
CA SER A 87 14.27 -15.84 1.20
C SER A 87 15.52 -15.46 2.03
N ASP A 88 16.69 -15.94 1.62
CA ASP A 88 17.96 -15.53 2.23
C ASP A 88 18.25 -14.02 2.10
N ASP A 89 17.78 -13.35 1.05
CA ASP A 89 18.11 -11.95 0.74
C ASP A 89 16.90 -11.01 0.65
N GLU A 90 15.67 -11.50 0.79
CA GLU A 90 14.45 -10.68 0.71
C GLU A 90 13.68 -10.63 2.04
N LEU A 91 13.47 -9.41 2.52
CA LEU A 91 12.74 -9.07 3.73
C LEU A 91 11.39 -8.46 3.36
N PHE A 92 10.31 -9.11 3.77
CA PHE A 92 8.97 -8.54 3.71
C PHE A 92 8.74 -7.65 4.93
N CYS A 93 8.24 -6.44 4.69
CA CYS A 93 7.85 -5.48 5.71
C CYS A 93 6.45 -4.92 5.41
N GLU A 94 5.53 -4.99 6.37
CA GLU A 94 4.30 -4.20 6.27
C GLU A 94 4.59 -2.70 6.43
N ALA A 95 3.71 -1.87 5.87
CA ALA A 95 3.92 -0.43 5.73
C ALA A 95 4.11 0.32 7.06
N GLY A 96 3.61 -0.23 8.17
CA GLY A 96 3.76 0.28 9.52
C GLY A 96 5.06 -0.10 10.21
N ALA A 97 5.91 -0.94 9.60
CA ALA A 97 7.20 -1.29 10.18
C ALA A 97 8.12 -0.06 10.28
N ASP A 98 8.69 0.17 11.46
CA ASP A 98 9.58 1.29 11.72
C ASP A 98 10.94 1.10 11.03
N ASN A 99 11.44 2.16 10.37
CA ASN A 99 12.72 2.11 9.66
C ASN A 99 13.89 1.64 10.56
N THR A 100 13.87 2.03 11.84
CA THR A 100 14.90 1.63 12.81
C THR A 100 14.85 0.14 13.11
N LEU A 101 13.65 -0.45 13.24
CA LEU A 101 13.50 -1.88 13.48
C LEU A 101 13.95 -2.71 12.28
N ILE A 102 13.76 -2.20 11.06
CA ILE A 102 14.30 -2.83 9.84
C ILE A 102 15.84 -2.86 9.91
N ALA A 103 16.50 -1.76 10.25
CA ALA A 103 17.96 -1.73 10.37
C ALA A 103 18.48 -2.68 11.47
N GLU A 104 17.78 -2.78 12.60
CA GLU A 104 18.11 -3.69 13.70
C GLU A 104 17.94 -5.17 13.30
N GLU A 105 16.93 -5.49 12.51
CA GLU A 105 16.73 -6.83 11.96
C GLU A 105 17.86 -7.23 11.00
N LEU A 106 18.32 -6.30 10.16
CA LEU A 106 19.47 -6.52 9.29
C LEU A 106 20.76 -6.77 10.09
N LEU A 107 20.99 -6.00 11.16
CA LEU A 107 22.08 -6.23 12.11
C LEU A 107 21.98 -7.61 12.78
N ARG A 108 20.77 -8.05 13.14
CA ARG A 108 20.54 -9.35 13.78
C ARG A 108 20.89 -10.51 12.84
N CYS A 109 20.67 -10.34 11.54
CA CYS A 109 20.85 -11.35 10.50
C CYS A 109 22.14 -11.22 9.67
N ASP A 110 23.10 -10.36 10.07
CA ASP A 110 24.38 -10.15 9.35
C ASP A 110 24.17 -9.69 7.89
N ARG A 111 23.16 -8.85 7.65
CA ARG A 111 22.80 -8.31 6.33
C ARG A 111 23.15 -6.81 6.26
N GLY A 112 23.91 -6.41 5.24
CA GLY A 112 24.31 -5.01 5.02
C GLY A 112 23.40 -4.28 4.03
N GLY A 113 23.56 -2.95 3.93
CA GLY A 113 22.90 -2.11 2.91
C GLY A 113 21.70 -1.30 3.40
N GLY A 114 21.20 -1.58 4.61
CA GLY A 114 20.08 -0.85 5.23
C GLY A 114 20.46 -0.01 6.46
N GLU A 115 21.75 0.14 6.75
CA GLU A 115 22.26 0.83 7.95
C GLU A 115 21.74 2.28 8.05
N TRP A 116 21.52 2.93 6.91
CA TRP A 116 21.02 4.32 6.80
C TRP A 116 19.57 4.50 7.28
N LEU A 117 18.79 3.42 7.38
CA LEU A 117 17.43 3.42 7.93
C LEU A 117 17.43 3.58 9.46
N TYR A 118 18.56 3.27 10.12
CA TYR A 118 18.68 3.44 11.56
C TYR A 118 18.53 4.91 11.94
N ARG A 119 17.64 5.17 12.90
CA ARG A 119 17.27 6.53 13.36
C ARG A 119 16.72 7.44 12.25
N LEU A 120 16.27 6.88 11.12
CA LEU A 120 15.43 7.61 10.15
C LEU A 120 13.98 7.61 10.66
N PRO A 121 13.42 8.75 11.09
CA PRO A 121 12.08 8.77 11.67
C PRO A 121 11.00 8.45 10.64
N GLY A 122 10.10 7.54 10.98
CA GLY A 122 8.98 7.14 10.13
C GLY A 122 8.91 5.63 9.89
N GLN A 123 7.94 5.25 9.08
CA GLN A 123 7.62 3.86 8.76
C GLN A 123 7.87 3.58 7.28
N ILE A 124 8.11 2.32 6.94
CA ILE A 124 8.56 1.92 5.61
C ILE A 124 7.59 2.32 4.49
N GLY A 125 6.28 2.32 4.75
CA GLY A 125 5.28 2.76 3.76
C GLY A 125 5.47 4.23 3.38
N SER A 126 5.70 5.09 4.37
CA SER A 126 6.00 6.52 4.15
C SER A 126 7.38 6.73 3.51
N THR A 127 8.36 5.89 3.87
CA THR A 127 9.70 5.87 3.28
C THR A 127 9.62 5.58 1.77
N VAL A 128 8.84 4.56 1.36
CA VAL A 128 8.57 4.25 -0.05
C VAL A 128 7.82 5.38 -0.74
N ARG A 129 6.71 5.88 -0.14
CA ARG A 129 5.91 6.97 -0.74
C ARG A 129 6.77 8.17 -1.12
N MET A 130 7.73 8.55 -0.27
CA MET A 130 8.59 9.71 -0.47
C MET A 130 9.86 9.43 -1.29
N ASN A 131 10.08 8.19 -1.75
CA ASN A 131 11.40 7.71 -2.21
C ASN A 131 12.52 8.21 -1.29
N ALA A 132 12.38 7.93 0.01
CA ALA A 132 13.23 8.52 1.02
C ALA A 132 14.69 8.08 0.87
N ARG A 133 15.58 9.01 1.23
CA ARG A 133 17.02 8.85 1.10
C ARG A 133 17.75 9.56 2.24
N CYS A 134 18.81 8.97 2.75
CA CYS A 134 19.77 9.65 3.60
C CYS A 134 21.10 8.91 3.64
N PHE A 135 22.18 9.64 3.93
CA PHE A 135 23.54 9.09 4.03
C PHE A 135 24.00 8.24 2.83
N GLY A 136 23.55 8.60 1.62
CA GLY A 136 23.88 7.89 0.38
C GLY A 136 23.01 6.66 0.10
N GLY A 137 22.19 6.21 1.06
CA GLY A 137 21.17 5.19 0.85
C GLY A 137 19.87 5.80 0.30
N GLU A 138 19.13 5.00 -0.47
CA GLU A 138 17.82 5.34 -1.03
C GLU A 138 16.93 4.10 -1.05
N ILE A 139 15.64 4.27 -0.74
CA ILE A 139 14.70 3.14 -0.63
C ILE A 139 14.50 2.42 -1.95
N SER A 140 14.49 3.16 -3.07
CA SER A 140 14.37 2.59 -4.42
C SER A 140 15.45 1.55 -4.73
N ALA A 141 16.67 1.76 -4.22
CA ALA A 141 17.82 0.91 -4.49
C ALA A 141 17.75 -0.46 -3.78
N ILE A 142 16.93 -0.56 -2.73
CA ILE A 142 16.76 -1.78 -1.94
C ILE A 142 15.35 -2.35 -2.03
N THR A 143 14.45 -1.78 -2.83
CA THR A 143 13.07 -2.27 -2.97
C THR A 143 12.96 -3.22 -4.16
N SER A 144 12.41 -4.43 -3.97
CA SER A 144 12.15 -5.40 -5.05
C SER A 144 10.67 -5.54 -5.41
N GLY A 145 9.75 -5.11 -4.54
CA GLY A 145 8.31 -5.10 -4.81
C GLY A 145 7.53 -4.26 -3.80
N ILE A 146 6.42 -3.69 -4.23
CA ILE A 146 5.57 -2.82 -3.40
C ILE A 146 4.13 -3.32 -3.51
N GLN A 147 3.48 -3.55 -2.37
CA GLN A 147 2.03 -3.78 -2.32
C GLN A 147 1.33 -2.48 -1.97
N THR A 148 0.36 -2.10 -2.79
CA THR A 148 -0.49 -0.93 -2.60
C THR A 148 -1.96 -1.32 -2.57
N MET A 149 -2.76 -0.45 -1.96
CA MET A 149 -4.21 -0.51 -1.97
C MET A 149 -4.77 0.79 -2.55
N THR A 150 -5.69 0.69 -3.50
CA THR A 150 -6.39 1.87 -4.02
C THR A 150 -7.44 2.35 -3.02
N ILE A 151 -7.98 3.55 -3.20
CA ILE A 151 -9.06 4.07 -2.34
C ILE A 151 -10.38 3.30 -2.51
N GLU A 152 -10.51 2.51 -3.57
CA GLU A 152 -11.60 1.56 -3.79
C GLU A 152 -11.40 0.22 -3.07
N GLY A 153 -10.25 0.01 -2.42
CA GLY A 153 -9.91 -1.22 -1.71
C GLY A 153 -9.25 -2.29 -2.60
N HIS A 154 -8.82 -1.96 -3.82
CA HIS A 154 -8.18 -2.93 -4.72
C HIS A 154 -6.72 -3.14 -4.37
N LEU A 155 -6.28 -4.41 -4.36
CA LEU A 155 -4.92 -4.78 -3.96
C LEU A 155 -4.00 -4.96 -5.17
N LEU A 156 -2.94 -4.14 -5.23
CA LEU A 156 -2.03 -4.10 -6.35
C LEU A 156 -0.59 -4.39 -5.91
N TRP A 157 0.09 -5.27 -6.63
CA TRP A 157 1.55 -5.33 -6.65
C TRP A 157 2.09 -4.39 -7.71
N LYS A 158 3.12 -3.63 -7.34
CA LYS A 158 3.83 -2.68 -8.19
C LYS A 158 5.32 -3.04 -8.19
N THR A 159 5.92 -2.99 -9.37
CA THR A 159 7.38 -3.07 -9.48
C THR A 159 8.03 -1.74 -9.04
N PRO A 160 9.32 -1.74 -8.69
CA PRO A 160 10.04 -0.51 -8.40
C PRO A 160 9.94 0.53 -9.52
N ASP A 161 10.04 0.10 -10.78
CA ASP A 161 9.99 1.00 -11.95
C ASP A 161 8.61 1.65 -12.16
N GLU A 162 7.52 0.99 -11.73
CA GLU A 162 6.17 1.58 -11.73
C GLU A 162 6.01 2.68 -10.67
N VAL A 163 6.84 2.66 -9.62
CA VAL A 163 6.70 3.53 -8.45
C VAL A 163 7.73 4.65 -8.40
N PHE A 164 9.01 4.35 -8.58
CA PHE A 164 10.09 5.30 -8.39
C PHE A 164 10.46 5.98 -9.71
N HIS A 165 10.18 7.28 -9.84
CA HIS A 165 10.45 8.04 -11.08
C HIS A 165 11.66 8.96 -10.96
N GLY A 166 12.13 9.23 -9.74
CA GLY A 166 13.30 10.07 -9.51
C GLY A 166 13.44 10.55 -8.07
N TYR A 167 14.21 11.63 -7.89
CA TYR A 167 14.48 12.20 -6.59
C TYR A 167 13.22 12.74 -5.91
N LYS A 168 12.78 12.06 -4.84
CA LYS A 168 11.55 12.40 -4.09
C LYS A 168 10.34 12.58 -5.01
N GLN A 169 10.27 11.69 -6.00
CA GLN A 169 9.20 11.61 -6.99
C GLN A 169 8.81 10.14 -7.13
N THR A 170 7.55 9.87 -6.81
CA THR A 170 6.93 8.56 -6.99
C THR A 170 5.54 8.70 -7.59
N SER A 171 5.06 7.67 -8.29
CA SER A 171 3.68 7.60 -8.76
C SER A 171 2.65 7.69 -7.62
N LEU A 172 3.06 7.31 -6.40
CA LEU A 172 2.24 7.32 -5.19
C LEU A 172 2.02 8.74 -4.64
N MET A 173 2.88 9.70 -4.95
CA MET A 173 2.64 11.10 -4.56
C MET A 173 1.59 11.78 -5.45
N GLU A 174 1.38 11.25 -6.66
CA GLU A 174 0.44 11.76 -7.66
C GLU A 174 -0.91 11.03 -7.62
N ASN A 175 -0.94 9.81 -7.08
CA ASN A 175 -2.14 8.98 -6.96
C ASN A 175 -2.47 8.66 -5.50
N PRO A 176 -3.76 8.57 -5.11
CA PRO A 176 -4.16 8.34 -3.73
C PRO A 176 -3.97 6.88 -3.24
N GLU A 177 -3.09 6.11 -3.88
CA GLU A 177 -2.80 4.74 -3.47
C GLU A 177 -2.02 4.69 -2.13
N ILE A 178 -2.39 3.73 -1.29
CA ILE A 178 -1.80 3.48 0.03
C ILE A 178 -0.78 2.36 -0.09
N VAL A 179 0.47 2.58 0.34
CA VAL A 179 1.44 1.49 0.50
C VAL A 179 1.03 0.66 1.71
N ILE A 180 0.88 -0.65 1.56
CA ILE A 180 0.52 -1.56 2.67
C ILE A 180 1.63 -2.53 3.04
N ALA A 181 2.54 -2.85 2.11
CA ALA A 181 3.73 -3.67 2.36
C ALA A 181 4.80 -3.47 1.28
N VAL A 182 6.03 -3.88 1.59
CA VAL A 182 7.21 -3.70 0.75
C VAL A 182 8.09 -4.95 0.87
N LEU A 183 8.64 -5.41 -0.25
CA LEU A 183 9.75 -6.36 -0.28
C LEU A 183 11.05 -5.58 -0.47
N LEU A 184 11.99 -5.81 0.44
CA LEU A 184 13.30 -5.21 0.44
C LEU A 184 14.37 -6.28 0.20
N ARG A 185 15.37 -5.97 -0.62
CA ARG A 185 16.43 -6.91 -1.00
C ARG A 185 17.80 -6.49 -0.46
N PHE A 186 18.45 -7.39 0.25
CA PHE A 186 19.76 -7.22 0.89
C PHE A 186 20.68 -8.42 0.59
N PRO A 187 21.34 -8.44 -0.58
CA PRO A 187 22.18 -9.57 -1.00
C PRO A 187 23.53 -9.63 -0.28
N GLU A 188 23.96 -8.51 0.32
CA GLU A 188 25.27 -8.41 0.96
C GLU A 188 25.25 -8.94 2.40
N THR A 189 26.17 -9.85 2.71
CA THR A 189 26.52 -10.20 4.09
C THR A 189 27.58 -9.26 4.64
N ARG A 190 27.42 -8.80 5.88
CA ARG A 190 28.42 -8.00 6.59
C ARG A 190 28.47 -8.41 8.05
N THR A 191 29.63 -8.22 8.69
CA THR A 191 29.75 -8.57 10.10
C THR A 191 28.88 -7.63 10.94
N LYS A 192 28.24 -8.14 12.01
CA LYS A 192 27.49 -7.29 12.97
C LYS A 192 28.28 -6.09 13.46
N LYS A 193 29.60 -6.25 13.64
CA LYS A 193 30.47 -5.18 14.10
C LYS A 193 30.51 -4.01 13.10
N ASP A 194 30.64 -4.31 11.81
CA ASP A 194 30.72 -3.29 10.77
C ASP A 194 29.37 -2.60 10.55
N ILE A 195 28.27 -3.37 10.54
CA ILE A 195 26.90 -2.85 10.44
C ILE A 195 26.63 -1.89 11.61
N LYS A 196 26.91 -2.34 12.85
CA LYS A 196 26.72 -1.54 14.05
C LYS A 196 27.55 -0.25 14.04
N LEU A 197 28.81 -0.33 13.61
CA LEU A 197 29.67 0.83 13.51
C LEU A 197 29.11 1.89 12.53
N GLN A 198 28.54 1.47 11.40
CA GLN A 198 27.89 2.40 10.46
C GLN A 198 26.61 3.00 11.04
N MET A 199 25.76 2.20 11.68
CA MET A 199 24.54 2.68 12.36
C MET A 199 24.87 3.74 13.42
N GLU A 200 25.85 3.47 14.29
CA GLU A 200 26.31 4.41 15.32
C GLU A 200 26.88 5.70 14.69
N GLY A 201 27.63 5.58 13.58
CA GLY A 201 28.13 6.74 12.84
C GLY A 201 27.03 7.65 12.30
N PHE A 202 25.95 7.08 11.74
CA PHE A 202 24.80 7.85 11.27
C PHE A 202 24.03 8.52 12.42
N GLU A 203 23.86 7.81 13.53
CA GLU A 203 23.25 8.39 14.73
C GLU A 203 24.05 9.59 15.26
N GLU A 204 25.36 9.45 15.37
CA GLU A 204 26.25 10.55 15.75
C GLU A 204 26.13 11.75 14.81
N GLU A 205 26.05 11.52 13.50
CA GLU A 205 25.90 12.61 12.52
C GLU A 205 24.56 13.34 12.69
N ARG A 206 23.45 12.62 12.94
CA ARG A 206 22.15 13.25 13.22
C ARG A 206 22.19 14.09 14.50
N ASN A 207 22.85 13.59 15.53
CA ASN A 207 22.99 14.29 16.82
C ASN A 207 23.87 15.54 16.65
N LYS A 208 24.99 15.46 15.91
CA LYS A 208 25.87 16.61 15.59
C LYS A 208 25.14 17.69 14.79
N LYS A 209 24.13 17.32 13.99
CA LYS A 209 23.29 18.24 13.22
C LYS A 209 22.05 18.73 13.98
N HIS A 210 21.88 18.37 15.25
CA HIS A 210 20.78 18.81 16.09
C HIS A 210 19.39 18.49 15.51
N HIS A 211 19.26 17.38 14.78
CA HIS A 211 18.01 17.01 14.10
C HIS A 211 16.85 16.75 15.08
N PHE A 212 17.15 16.50 16.35
CA PHE A 212 16.18 16.04 17.35
C PHE A 212 16.05 16.98 18.56
N ASP A 213 16.63 18.18 18.49
CA ASP A 213 16.61 19.14 19.61
C ASP A 213 15.21 19.67 19.92
N PHE A 214 14.38 19.80 18.88
CA PHE A 214 13.00 20.27 18.97
C PHE A 214 12.09 19.49 18.02
N PRO A 215 10.77 19.43 18.29
CA PRO A 215 9.81 18.84 17.37
C PRO A 215 9.94 19.45 15.97
N SER A 216 10.11 18.60 14.96
CA SER A 216 10.37 19.00 13.58
C SER A 216 10.01 17.90 12.57
N CYS A 217 9.82 18.26 11.30
CA CYS A 217 9.57 17.32 10.20
C CYS A 217 10.80 17.11 9.32
N GLY A 218 11.99 17.37 9.86
CA GLY A 218 13.22 17.29 9.08
C GLY A 218 13.42 18.49 8.14
N SER A 219 13.94 18.20 6.95
CA SER A 219 14.13 19.20 5.89
C SER A 219 12.78 19.74 5.41
N THR A 220 12.64 21.06 5.44
CA THR A 220 11.42 21.79 5.06
C THR A 220 11.25 21.83 3.54
N PHE A 221 12.37 22.03 2.82
CA PHE A 221 12.41 22.08 1.36
C PHE A 221 13.25 20.96 0.76
N LYS A 222 12.83 20.48 -0.41
CA LYS A 222 13.64 19.60 -1.27
C LYS A 222 14.90 20.35 -1.71
N ASN A 223 15.97 19.61 -2.03
CA ASN A 223 17.12 20.21 -2.69
C ASN A 223 16.83 20.43 -4.18
N ASN A 224 17.25 21.58 -4.72
CA ASN A 224 17.32 21.80 -6.15
C ASN A 224 18.76 21.53 -6.63
N TYR A 225 19.00 20.36 -7.22
CA TYR A 225 20.35 19.96 -7.65
C TYR A 225 20.93 20.87 -8.74
N ALA A 226 20.10 21.54 -9.55
CA ALA A 226 20.58 22.50 -10.54
C ALA A 226 21.20 23.74 -9.89
N ALA A 227 20.86 24.05 -8.63
CA ALA A 227 21.48 25.14 -7.88
C ALA A 227 22.92 24.83 -7.43
N GLY A 228 23.38 23.58 -7.51
CA GLY A 228 24.76 23.18 -7.16
C GLY A 228 25.09 23.23 -5.65
N ARG A 229 24.11 23.54 -4.80
CA ARG A 229 24.25 23.63 -3.35
C ARG A 229 22.95 23.23 -2.64
N SER A 230 23.04 22.86 -1.36
CA SER A 230 21.87 22.40 -0.60
C SER A 230 20.92 23.54 -0.22
N SER A 231 19.63 23.23 -0.01
CA SER A 231 18.64 24.20 0.48
C SER A 231 19.02 24.77 1.85
N GLY A 232 19.65 23.97 2.71
CA GLY A 232 20.17 24.46 3.99
C GLY A 232 21.27 25.52 3.82
N THR A 233 22.19 25.31 2.88
CA THR A 233 23.23 26.30 2.56
C THR A 233 22.62 27.59 2.01
N ILE A 234 21.64 27.47 1.12
CA ILE A 234 20.93 28.63 0.54
C ILE A 234 20.31 29.48 1.65
N PHE A 235 19.54 28.88 2.56
CA PHE A 235 18.86 29.61 3.63
C PHE A 235 19.82 30.15 4.71
N GLU A 236 20.95 29.50 4.92
CA GLU A 236 22.00 30.03 5.79
C GLU A 236 22.60 31.33 5.23
N GLU A 237 22.94 31.34 3.95
CA GLU A 237 23.48 32.53 3.28
C GLU A 237 22.46 33.68 3.19
N LEU A 238 21.18 33.35 3.06
CA LEU A 238 20.07 34.32 3.13
C LEU A 238 19.75 34.78 4.57
N GLY A 239 20.49 34.30 5.58
CA GLY A 239 20.36 34.74 6.97
C GLY A 239 19.05 34.33 7.63
N PHE A 240 18.56 33.11 7.35
CA PHE A 240 17.34 32.59 7.97
C PHE A 240 17.56 31.89 9.31
N LYS A 241 18.78 31.47 9.66
CA LYS A 241 19.07 30.82 10.96
C LYS A 241 18.53 31.65 12.13
N GLY A 242 17.74 31.03 13.00
CA GLY A 242 17.15 31.68 14.17
C GLY A 242 15.98 32.61 13.88
N ARG A 243 15.56 32.80 12.63
CA ARG A 243 14.35 33.57 12.31
C ARG A 243 13.11 32.88 12.86
N ARG A 244 12.13 33.69 13.27
CA ARG A 244 10.93 33.25 13.98
C ARG A 244 9.67 33.80 13.34
N GLU A 245 8.62 33.01 13.44
CA GLU A 245 7.24 33.38 13.17
C GLU A 245 6.39 32.65 14.21
N GLY A 246 5.64 33.39 15.05
CA GLY A 246 4.96 32.80 16.21
C GLY A 246 5.88 31.87 17.04
N GLY A 247 5.43 30.63 17.25
CA GLY A 247 6.22 29.59 17.93
C GLY A 247 7.22 28.83 17.02
N ALA A 248 7.18 29.06 15.70
CA ALA A 248 8.04 28.42 14.72
C ALA A 248 9.39 29.15 14.61
N MET A 249 10.47 28.39 14.42
CA MET A 249 11.82 28.96 14.29
C MET A 249 12.68 28.16 13.34
N VAL A 250 13.38 28.82 12.41
CA VAL A 250 14.44 28.17 11.63
C VAL A 250 15.59 27.78 12.54
N SER A 251 16.03 26.52 12.48
CA SER A 251 17.13 26.00 13.28
C SER A 251 18.40 26.85 13.14
N GLU A 252 19.06 27.10 14.27
CA GLU A 252 20.35 27.79 14.33
C GLU A 252 21.50 26.92 13.78
N HIS A 253 21.30 25.59 13.75
CA HIS A 253 22.30 24.63 13.30
C HIS A 253 22.10 24.21 11.84
N HIS A 254 20.83 24.08 11.39
CA HIS A 254 20.51 23.64 10.03
C HIS A 254 19.37 24.48 9.42
N ALA A 255 19.69 25.45 8.55
CA ALA A 255 18.72 26.43 8.06
C ALA A 255 17.60 25.89 7.12
N ASN A 256 17.52 24.57 6.91
CA ASN A 256 16.41 23.92 6.21
C ASN A 256 15.43 23.24 7.18
N PHE A 257 15.65 23.35 8.49
CA PHE A 257 14.76 22.79 9.50
C PHE A 257 13.99 23.94 10.15
N ILE A 258 12.67 23.82 10.18
CA ILE A 258 11.81 24.69 11.00
C ILE A 258 11.40 23.89 12.23
N PHE A 259 11.80 24.37 13.40
CA PHE A 259 11.49 23.81 14.71
C PHE A 259 10.21 24.42 15.27
N ASN A 260 9.42 23.61 15.94
CA ASN A 260 8.44 24.06 16.91
C ASN A 260 9.16 24.32 18.26
N LYS A 261 9.34 25.60 18.62
CA LYS A 261 10.01 26.00 19.88
C LYS A 261 9.04 26.12 21.06
N GLY A 262 7.82 25.62 20.90
CA GLY A 262 6.70 25.74 21.84
C GLY A 262 5.58 26.56 21.22
N GLU A 263 4.35 26.01 21.28
CA GLU A 263 3.11 26.66 20.82
C GLU A 263 3.11 27.13 19.35
N ALA A 264 3.98 26.59 18.49
CA ALA A 264 3.93 26.87 17.06
C ALA A 264 2.61 26.36 16.47
N THR A 265 2.00 27.18 15.62
CA THR A 265 0.84 26.76 14.80
C THR A 265 1.31 26.31 13.42
N ALA A 266 0.45 25.59 12.70
CA ALA A 266 0.74 25.20 11.33
C ALA A 266 0.83 26.43 10.42
N SER A 267 0.02 27.44 10.72
CA SER A 267 0.06 28.74 10.04
C SER A 267 1.38 29.48 10.25
N ASP A 268 2.00 29.39 11.43
CA ASP A 268 3.32 29.98 11.68
C ASP A 268 4.40 29.36 10.81
N VAL A 269 4.39 28.03 10.72
CA VAL A 269 5.36 27.26 9.95
C VAL A 269 5.22 27.58 8.47
N LEU A 270 4.00 27.59 7.95
CA LEU A 270 3.76 27.89 6.54
C LEU A 270 4.10 29.35 6.20
N ARG A 271 3.83 30.31 7.08
CA ARG A 271 4.24 31.71 6.86
C ARG A 271 5.76 31.84 6.78
N LEU A 272 6.47 31.21 7.71
CA LEU A 272 7.93 31.18 7.70
C LEU A 272 8.49 30.46 6.45
N ALA A 273 7.87 29.35 6.05
CA ALA A 273 8.23 28.64 4.82
C ALA A 273 7.95 29.49 3.56
N ALA A 274 6.83 30.21 3.50
CA ALA A 274 6.50 31.10 2.39
C ALA A 274 7.52 32.24 2.25
N GLU A 275 7.96 32.82 3.37
CA GLU A 275 9.03 33.82 3.40
C GLU A 275 10.35 33.25 2.88
N MET A 276 10.75 32.07 3.37
CA MET A 276 11.94 31.34 2.92
C MET A 276 11.88 31.09 1.41
N LYS A 277 10.79 30.52 0.90
CA LYS A 277 10.59 30.24 -0.53
C LYS A 277 10.66 31.51 -1.37
N THR A 278 10.04 32.60 -0.90
CA THR A 278 10.07 33.90 -1.58
C THR A 278 11.47 34.48 -1.65
N ALA A 279 12.25 34.40 -0.56
CA ALA A 279 13.63 34.87 -0.52
C ALA A 279 14.55 34.05 -1.42
N ALA A 280 14.42 32.72 -1.42
CA ALA A 280 15.19 31.85 -2.32
C ALA A 280 14.97 32.22 -3.80
N GLN A 281 13.71 32.51 -4.18
CA GLN A 281 13.42 32.94 -5.54
C GLN A 281 13.91 34.36 -5.85
N LYS A 282 13.68 35.34 -4.97
CA LYS A 282 13.98 36.75 -5.25
C LYS A 282 15.46 37.11 -5.12
N GLU A 283 16.16 36.52 -4.16
CA GLU A 283 17.52 36.91 -3.79
C GLU A 283 18.56 35.94 -4.34
N ALA A 284 18.17 34.68 -4.60
CA ALA A 284 19.08 33.66 -5.13
C ALA A 284 18.67 33.10 -6.50
N ASP A 285 17.51 33.50 -7.06
CA ASP A 285 16.94 32.98 -8.31
C ASP A 285 16.82 31.44 -8.33
N ILE A 286 16.47 30.86 -7.17
CA ILE A 286 16.33 29.41 -7.01
C ILE A 286 14.90 29.09 -6.59
N GLN A 287 14.22 28.30 -7.43
CA GLN A 287 12.94 27.71 -7.08
C GLN A 287 13.15 26.49 -6.18
N LEU A 288 12.47 26.50 -5.03
CA LEU A 288 12.46 25.40 -4.07
C LEU A 288 11.01 24.93 -3.79
N ASP A 289 10.85 23.61 -3.71
CA ASP A 289 9.58 22.96 -3.42
C ASP A 289 9.52 22.52 -1.96
N LEU A 290 8.37 22.75 -1.34
CA LEU A 290 8.11 22.28 0.02
C LEU A 290 8.14 20.75 0.03
N GLU A 291 8.82 20.17 1.00
CA GLU A 291 8.91 18.73 1.18
C GLU A 291 7.89 18.21 2.20
N VAL A 292 7.65 19.01 3.25
CA VAL A 292 6.67 18.72 4.30
C VAL A 292 5.28 18.62 3.69
N GLN A 293 4.57 17.55 4.04
CA GLN A 293 3.22 17.28 3.54
C GLN A 293 2.19 17.94 4.45
N CYS A 294 1.38 18.85 3.90
CA CYS A 294 0.29 19.48 4.66
C CYS A 294 -0.95 18.60 4.62
N ILE A 295 -1.60 18.39 5.76
CA ILE A 295 -2.85 17.61 5.86
C ILE A 295 -3.92 18.40 6.64
N GLY A 296 -5.10 18.57 6.04
CA GLY A 296 -6.24 19.23 6.65
C GLY A 296 -6.63 20.56 6.00
N LEU A 297 -7.40 21.38 6.71
CA LEU A 297 -8.00 22.61 6.19
C LEU A 297 -7.18 23.86 6.57
N PHE A 298 -6.58 24.53 5.59
CA PHE A 298 -5.72 25.70 5.81
C PHE A 298 -6.28 26.95 5.12
N ASP A 299 -5.68 28.11 5.37
CA ASP A 299 -5.84 29.28 4.50
C ASP A 299 -5.28 28.97 3.10
N GLU A 300 -6.12 29.14 2.07
CA GLU A 300 -5.78 28.76 0.69
C GLU A 300 -4.62 29.60 0.15
N LYS A 301 -4.60 30.90 0.44
CA LYS A 301 -3.53 31.80 -0.02
C LYS A 301 -2.19 31.40 0.58
N LEU A 302 -2.20 30.98 1.84
CA LEU A 302 -1.01 30.49 2.51
C LEU A 302 -0.48 29.21 1.88
N LEU A 303 -1.35 28.22 1.57
CA LEU A 303 -0.95 27.02 0.84
C LEU A 303 -0.35 27.34 -0.53
N VAL A 304 -1.00 28.21 -1.30
CA VAL A 304 -0.52 28.66 -2.61
C VAL A 304 0.85 29.33 -2.50
N SER A 305 1.08 30.15 -1.47
CA SER A 305 2.38 30.81 -1.25
C SER A 305 3.53 29.84 -0.97
N CYS A 306 3.23 28.65 -0.45
CA CYS A 306 4.18 27.56 -0.27
C CYS A 306 4.29 26.64 -1.50
N GLY A 307 3.38 26.74 -2.46
CA GLY A 307 3.25 25.83 -3.60
C GLY A 307 2.62 24.49 -3.22
N VAL A 308 1.72 24.48 -2.23
CA VAL A 308 0.98 23.28 -1.81
C VAL A 308 -0.35 23.24 -2.53
N ASN A 309 -0.62 22.12 -3.21
CA ASN A 309 -1.90 21.88 -3.87
C ASN A 309 -3.02 21.66 -2.85
N SER A 310 -4.22 22.15 -3.15
CA SER A 310 -5.39 21.95 -2.31
C SER A 310 -6.68 21.94 -3.09
N VAL A 311 -7.73 21.42 -2.46
CA VAL A 311 -9.11 21.46 -2.94
C VAL A 311 -9.86 22.51 -2.12
N ALA A 312 -10.45 23.51 -2.78
CA ALA A 312 -11.20 24.56 -2.10
C ALA A 312 -12.31 23.98 -1.21
N ASP A 313 -12.50 24.56 -0.03
CA ASP A 313 -13.58 24.17 0.87
C ASP A 313 -14.96 24.61 0.36
N ASP A 314 -16.00 23.85 0.71
CA ASP A 314 -17.38 24.14 0.27
C ASP A 314 -18.06 25.24 1.06
N GLN A 315 -17.66 25.43 2.31
CA GLN A 315 -18.29 26.39 3.22
C GLN A 315 -17.53 27.71 3.27
N ASP A 316 -16.21 27.67 3.09
CA ASP A 316 -15.33 28.83 3.12
C ASP A 316 -14.32 28.80 1.96
N SER A 317 -14.59 29.57 0.90
CA SER A 317 -13.70 29.66 -0.26
C SER A 317 -12.35 30.32 0.03
N SER A 318 -12.10 30.83 1.24
CA SER A 318 -10.77 31.27 1.66
C SER A 318 -9.90 30.12 2.19
N LYS A 319 -10.49 28.93 2.33
CA LYS A 319 -9.84 27.74 2.86
C LYS A 319 -9.66 26.66 1.80
N GLY A 320 -8.58 25.88 1.97
CA GLY A 320 -8.25 24.75 1.10
C GLY A 320 -7.89 23.50 1.90
N TRP A 321 -8.41 22.36 1.45
CA TRP A 321 -8.05 21.03 1.93
C TRP A 321 -6.78 20.54 1.26
N ALA A 322 -5.73 20.29 2.04
CA ALA A 322 -4.49 19.69 1.57
C ALA A 322 -4.34 18.25 2.09
N GLY A 323 -3.65 17.41 1.31
CA GLY A 323 -3.20 16.08 1.73
C GLY A 323 -4.31 15.06 2.00
N LEU A 324 -5.48 15.24 1.37
CA LEU A 324 -6.54 14.24 1.41
C LEU A 324 -6.22 13.08 0.46
N LEU A 325 -6.47 11.85 0.92
CA LEU A 325 -6.58 10.68 0.05
C LEU A 325 -7.89 10.66 -0.72
N TRP A 326 -8.93 11.22 -0.10
CA TRP A 326 -10.26 11.26 -0.68
C TRP A 326 -11.02 12.51 -0.20
N SER A 327 -11.72 13.17 -1.13
CA SER A 327 -12.54 14.34 -0.87
C SER A 327 -13.99 14.12 -1.34
N PRO A 328 -15.01 14.61 -0.60
CA PRO A 328 -16.42 14.52 -0.98
C PRO A 328 -16.76 15.05 -2.38
N LYS A 329 -15.94 15.94 -2.93
CA LYS A 329 -16.14 16.50 -4.26
C LYS A 329 -15.89 15.50 -5.38
N GLU A 330 -14.98 14.55 -5.19
CA GLU A 330 -14.47 13.68 -6.27
C GLU A 330 -15.48 12.61 -6.72
N LEU A 331 -16.44 12.23 -5.87
CA LEU A 331 -17.48 11.24 -6.19
C LEU A 331 -18.92 11.74 -5.97
N SER A 332 -19.12 13.05 -5.80
CA SER A 332 -20.45 13.68 -5.68
C SER A 332 -21.38 13.48 -6.89
N LYS A 333 -20.91 12.81 -7.95
CA LYS A 333 -21.76 12.29 -9.01
C LYS A 333 -21.79 10.77 -8.88
N LYS A 334 -23.00 10.23 -8.68
CA LYS A 334 -23.44 8.95 -9.25
C LYS A 334 -23.33 9.01 -10.78
N ALA A 335 -22.15 9.31 -11.32
CA ALA A 335 -21.86 9.25 -12.72
C ALA A 335 -21.74 7.76 -13.06
N GLU A 336 -22.37 7.35 -14.16
CA GLU A 336 -22.11 6.05 -14.76
C GLU A 336 -20.60 5.84 -14.86
N ILE A 337 -20.09 4.75 -14.30
CA ILE A 337 -18.68 4.38 -14.38
C ILE A 337 -18.36 4.21 -15.87
N PRO A 338 -17.48 5.06 -16.44
CA PRO A 338 -17.25 5.03 -17.87
C PRO A 338 -16.77 3.65 -18.35
N GLU A 339 -17.33 3.15 -19.46
CA GLU A 339 -16.97 1.83 -20.01
C GLU A 339 -15.46 1.69 -20.30
N HIS A 340 -14.76 2.80 -20.58
CA HIS A 340 -13.32 2.79 -20.84
C HIS A 340 -12.45 2.44 -19.62
N LEU A 341 -13.04 2.38 -18.43
CA LEU A 341 -12.35 1.91 -17.22
C LEU A 341 -12.25 0.38 -17.16
N PHE A 342 -12.95 -0.35 -18.04
CA PHE A 342 -12.87 -1.80 -18.12
C PHE A 342 -11.94 -2.25 -19.27
N PRO A 343 -11.11 -3.30 -19.09
CA PRO A 343 -10.99 -4.11 -17.89
C PRO A 343 -10.33 -3.35 -16.72
N HIS A 344 -10.96 -3.44 -15.54
CA HIS A 344 -10.51 -2.80 -14.31
C HIS A 344 -9.82 -3.82 -13.42
N VAL A 345 -8.60 -3.55 -12.97
CA VAL A 345 -7.85 -4.52 -12.16
C VAL A 345 -8.32 -4.48 -10.71
N LEU A 346 -8.80 -5.63 -10.21
CA LEU A 346 -9.28 -5.79 -8.83
C LEU A 346 -8.16 -6.29 -7.90
N ILE A 347 -7.42 -7.28 -8.37
CA ILE A 347 -6.29 -7.90 -7.68
C ILE A 347 -5.20 -8.14 -8.71
N ARG A 348 -3.95 -7.77 -8.42
CA ARG A 348 -2.80 -8.24 -9.20
C ARG A 348 -1.57 -8.40 -8.33
N GLY A 349 -0.81 -9.47 -8.52
CA GLY A 349 0.46 -9.59 -7.83
C GLY A 349 1.26 -10.86 -8.02
N SER A 350 2.48 -10.83 -7.51
CA SER A 350 3.36 -12.00 -7.48
C SER A 350 2.91 -12.98 -6.41
N PHE A 351 2.99 -14.26 -6.72
CA PHE A 351 2.81 -15.29 -5.71
C PHE A 351 3.99 -15.29 -4.73
N VAL A 352 3.67 -15.22 -3.44
CA VAL A 352 4.66 -15.31 -2.35
C VAL A 352 4.51 -16.65 -1.66
N GLY A 353 5.63 -17.30 -1.35
CA GLY A 353 5.65 -18.61 -0.71
C GLY A 353 4.77 -18.68 0.54
N TYR A 354 3.89 -19.68 0.60
CA TYR A 354 3.04 -19.91 1.76
C TYR A 354 3.83 -20.63 2.85
N LYS A 355 3.92 -20.03 4.05
CA LYS A 355 4.70 -20.58 5.16
C LYS A 355 4.09 -21.86 5.72
N GLY A 356 4.96 -22.78 6.14
CA GLY A 356 4.60 -24.07 6.74
C GLY A 356 4.74 -25.27 5.80
N THR A 357 5.40 -25.08 4.66
CA THR A 357 5.95 -26.15 3.81
C THR A 357 7.47 -26.20 3.95
N ASP A 358 8.08 -27.39 3.89
CA ASP A 358 9.55 -27.57 3.87
C ASP A 358 10.19 -27.18 2.53
N ARG A 359 9.42 -26.55 1.62
CA ARG A 359 9.82 -26.25 0.25
C ARG A 359 9.41 -24.84 -0.14
N GLU A 360 10.35 -24.11 -0.70
CA GLU A 360 10.13 -22.79 -1.29
C GLU A 360 9.52 -22.92 -2.67
N ILE A 361 8.62 -22.00 -3.00
CA ILE A 361 8.05 -21.93 -4.33
C ILE A 361 9.04 -21.25 -5.30
N PRO A 362 9.20 -21.75 -6.54
CA PRO A 362 9.98 -21.05 -7.55
C PRO A 362 9.40 -19.65 -7.83
N PRO A 363 10.23 -18.59 -7.94
CA PRO A 363 9.75 -17.24 -8.26
C PRO A 363 9.28 -17.16 -9.72
N GLY A 364 8.60 -16.07 -10.09
CA GLY A 364 8.24 -15.76 -11.48
C GLY A 364 6.77 -15.98 -11.84
N GLY A 365 5.94 -16.37 -10.88
CA GLY A 365 4.49 -16.46 -11.02
C GLY A 365 3.83 -15.14 -10.66
N PHE A 366 2.90 -14.69 -11.50
CA PHE A 366 2.12 -13.47 -11.31
C PHE A 366 0.65 -13.74 -11.63
N VAL A 367 -0.27 -13.21 -10.85
CA VAL A 367 -1.71 -13.36 -11.04
C VAL A 367 -2.39 -12.00 -11.19
N ALA A 368 -3.47 -11.96 -11.96
CA ALA A 368 -4.38 -10.84 -12.02
C ALA A 368 -5.83 -11.31 -12.08
N VAL A 369 -6.71 -10.57 -11.40
CA VAL A 369 -8.16 -10.66 -11.51
C VAL A 369 -8.66 -9.29 -11.95
N GLU A 370 -9.33 -9.26 -13.10
CA GLU A 370 -9.86 -8.05 -13.73
C GLU A 370 -11.39 -8.13 -13.79
N GLN A 371 -12.05 -7.02 -13.51
CA GLN A 371 -13.47 -6.80 -13.81
C GLN A 371 -13.60 -6.35 -15.27
N LEU A 372 -14.44 -7.01 -16.06
CA LEU A 372 -14.61 -6.75 -17.49
C LEU A 372 -15.80 -5.85 -17.83
N LEU A 373 -16.77 -5.77 -16.93
CA LEU A 373 -18.00 -4.99 -17.06
C LEU A 373 -18.36 -4.38 -15.71
N SER A 374 -19.07 -3.25 -15.68
CA SER A 374 -19.63 -2.76 -14.42
C SER A 374 -20.61 -3.78 -13.83
N ILE A 375 -20.78 -3.79 -12.51
CA ILE A 375 -21.69 -4.74 -11.87
C ILE A 375 -23.13 -4.58 -12.39
N HIS A 376 -23.54 -3.35 -12.69
CA HIS A 376 -24.85 -3.04 -13.28
C HIS A 376 -25.01 -3.65 -14.68
N ALA A 377 -23.98 -3.54 -15.53
CA ALA A 377 -23.99 -4.16 -16.86
C ALA A 377 -23.94 -5.69 -16.78
N ALA A 378 -23.21 -6.23 -15.80
CA ALA A 378 -23.09 -7.66 -15.55
C ALA A 378 -24.42 -8.28 -15.07
N ILE A 379 -25.16 -7.60 -14.18
CA ILE A 379 -26.52 -7.99 -13.77
C ILE A 379 -27.48 -7.97 -14.98
N ALA A 380 -27.36 -6.97 -15.85
CA ALA A 380 -28.21 -6.86 -17.04
C ALA A 380 -27.88 -7.93 -18.11
N SER A 381 -26.65 -8.42 -18.16
CA SER A 381 -26.16 -9.43 -19.11
C SER A 381 -25.42 -10.55 -18.37
N PRO A 382 -26.12 -11.40 -17.60
CA PRO A 382 -25.49 -12.30 -16.62
C PRO A 382 -24.62 -13.41 -17.22
N ASP A 383 -24.77 -13.69 -18.52
CA ASP A 383 -23.96 -14.65 -19.27
C ASP A 383 -22.71 -14.03 -19.91
N ALA A 384 -22.57 -12.70 -19.91
CA ALA A 384 -21.41 -12.03 -20.45
C ALA A 384 -20.17 -12.22 -19.54
N PRO A 385 -18.95 -12.27 -20.10
CA PRO A 385 -17.72 -12.25 -19.32
C PRO A 385 -17.70 -11.09 -18.33
N PHE A 386 -17.61 -11.39 -17.03
CA PHE A 386 -17.64 -10.39 -15.96
C PHE A 386 -16.30 -10.28 -15.25
N LEU A 387 -15.66 -11.41 -14.93
CA LEU A 387 -14.31 -11.44 -14.38
C LEU A 387 -13.36 -12.15 -15.32
N ARG A 388 -12.12 -11.66 -15.37
CA ARG A 388 -11.00 -12.38 -15.99
C ARG A 388 -9.95 -12.69 -14.94
N TRP A 389 -9.66 -13.96 -14.76
CA TRP A 389 -8.54 -14.42 -13.94
C TRP A 389 -7.42 -14.93 -14.84
N THR A 390 -6.22 -14.38 -14.67
CA THR A 390 -5.04 -14.76 -15.47
C THR A 390 -3.83 -14.98 -14.59
N THR A 391 -3.01 -15.94 -15.01
CA THR A 391 -1.71 -16.23 -14.42
C THR A 391 -0.64 -16.14 -15.50
N ARG A 392 0.40 -15.34 -15.23
CA ARG A 392 1.59 -15.20 -16.05
C ARG A 392 2.75 -15.91 -15.38
N ASN A 393 3.61 -16.49 -16.19
CA ASN A 393 4.75 -17.25 -15.72
C ASN A 393 6.01 -16.91 -16.51
N SER A 394 7.04 -16.44 -15.81
CA SER A 394 8.39 -16.26 -16.37
C SER A 394 9.37 -17.40 -16.01
N ASN A 395 8.96 -18.35 -15.16
CA ASN A 395 9.79 -19.46 -14.70
C ASN A 395 9.13 -20.81 -14.96
N SER A 396 9.66 -21.58 -15.90
CA SER A 396 9.08 -22.88 -16.28
C SER A 396 9.02 -23.90 -15.14
N ALA A 397 9.77 -23.72 -14.05
CA ALA A 397 9.75 -24.61 -12.89
C ALA A 397 8.42 -24.60 -12.10
N LEU A 398 7.62 -23.52 -12.21
CA LEU A 398 6.32 -23.40 -11.54
C LEU A 398 5.31 -24.43 -12.05
N PHE A 399 5.27 -24.66 -13.36
CA PHE A 399 4.31 -25.55 -14.03
C PHE A 399 5.00 -26.74 -14.72
N SER A 400 6.07 -27.24 -14.12
CA SER A 400 6.87 -28.33 -14.70
C SER A 400 6.22 -29.71 -14.57
N LEU A 401 5.36 -29.91 -13.57
CA LEU A 401 4.60 -31.15 -13.38
C LEU A 401 3.28 -31.03 -14.17
N LYS A 402 3.09 -31.85 -15.20
CA LYS A 402 1.98 -31.72 -16.16
C LYS A 402 1.05 -32.93 -16.14
N PRO A 403 -0.25 -32.74 -16.41
CA PRO A 403 -1.18 -33.84 -16.59
C PRO A 403 -0.83 -34.68 -17.84
N PRO A 404 -1.33 -35.92 -17.95
CA PRO A 404 -1.09 -36.79 -19.10
C PRO A 404 -1.48 -36.12 -20.43
N SER A 405 -0.65 -36.27 -21.45
CA SER A 405 -0.74 -35.58 -22.75
C SER A 405 -1.94 -35.94 -23.63
N VAL A 406 -2.87 -36.77 -23.15
CA VAL A 406 -4.03 -37.29 -23.91
C VAL A 406 -5.31 -36.50 -23.61
N ILE A 407 -5.28 -35.58 -22.64
CA ILE A 407 -6.45 -34.78 -22.26
C ILE A 407 -6.58 -33.58 -23.22
N PRO A 408 -7.72 -33.42 -23.93
CA PRO A 408 -7.92 -32.25 -24.78
C PRO A 408 -7.93 -30.95 -23.95
N ALA A 409 -7.31 -29.88 -24.46
CA ALA A 409 -7.37 -28.57 -23.80
C ALA A 409 -8.83 -28.10 -23.62
N GLY A 410 -9.11 -27.44 -22.50
CA GLY A 410 -10.47 -27.00 -22.13
C GLY A 410 -11.33 -28.10 -21.51
N THR A 411 -10.76 -29.29 -21.24
CA THR A 411 -11.50 -30.40 -20.63
C THR A 411 -11.45 -30.34 -19.11
N PHE A 412 -12.61 -30.58 -18.50
CA PHE A 412 -12.74 -30.84 -17.07
C PHE A 412 -11.91 -32.06 -16.67
N THR A 413 -11.01 -31.90 -15.69
CA THR A 413 -10.07 -32.95 -15.27
C THR A 413 -10.08 -33.10 -13.76
N ASP A 414 -10.50 -34.25 -13.25
CA ASP A 414 -10.41 -34.56 -11.83
C ASP A 414 -8.94 -34.72 -11.39
N GLU A 415 -8.68 -34.52 -10.11
CA GLU A 415 -7.35 -34.62 -9.47
C GLU A 415 -6.27 -33.67 -10.02
N LEU A 416 -6.66 -32.53 -10.60
CA LEU A 416 -5.73 -31.59 -11.22
C LEU A 416 -4.70 -31.00 -10.22
N TRP A 417 -5.06 -30.94 -8.93
CA TRP A 417 -4.21 -30.55 -7.79
C TRP A 417 -2.91 -31.36 -7.65
N GLN A 418 -2.78 -32.51 -8.32
CA GLN A 418 -1.54 -33.29 -8.37
C GLN A 418 -0.46 -32.66 -9.27
N TYR A 419 -0.81 -31.66 -10.08
CA TYR A 419 0.05 -31.05 -11.08
C TYR A 419 0.33 -29.58 -10.77
N GLY A 420 1.13 -28.94 -11.63
CA GLY A 420 1.29 -27.49 -11.60
C GLY A 420 0.00 -26.80 -12.04
N VAL A 421 -0.65 -26.11 -11.10
CA VAL A 421 -1.92 -25.40 -11.31
C VAL A 421 -1.87 -24.00 -10.76
N SER A 422 -2.58 -23.09 -11.42
CA SER A 422 -3.04 -21.87 -10.77
C SER A 422 -4.42 -22.12 -10.22
N GLU A 423 -4.73 -21.54 -9.07
CA GLU A 423 -6.00 -21.70 -8.38
C GLU A 423 -6.63 -20.33 -8.08
N LEU A 424 -7.95 -20.24 -8.19
CA LEU A 424 -8.76 -19.09 -7.77
C LEU A 424 -9.84 -19.57 -6.81
N PHE A 425 -9.85 -18.99 -5.62
CA PHE A 425 -10.86 -19.22 -4.60
C PHE A 425 -11.81 -18.02 -4.53
N ILE A 426 -13.10 -18.31 -4.44
CA ILE A 426 -14.19 -17.32 -4.38
C ILE A 426 -15.11 -17.68 -3.22
N ALA A 427 -15.38 -16.73 -2.34
CA ALA A 427 -16.32 -16.90 -1.23
C ALA A 427 -17.22 -15.67 -1.10
N HIS A 428 -18.31 -15.85 -0.36
CA HIS A 428 -19.13 -14.72 0.09
C HIS A 428 -18.33 -13.87 1.12
N PRO A 429 -18.43 -12.52 1.10
CA PRO A 429 -17.64 -11.66 2.00
C PRO A 429 -17.85 -11.91 3.51
N ASP A 430 -19.04 -12.33 3.93
CA ASP A 430 -19.32 -12.74 5.32
C ASP A 430 -19.05 -14.22 5.59
N PHE A 431 -18.48 -14.93 4.61
CA PHE A 431 -18.12 -16.35 4.63
C PHE A 431 -19.31 -17.32 4.82
N SER A 432 -20.54 -16.84 4.59
CA SER A 432 -21.72 -17.71 4.51
C SER A 432 -21.75 -18.50 3.19
N GLY A 433 -22.30 -19.71 3.22
CA GLY A 433 -22.59 -20.47 2.00
C GLY A 433 -21.41 -21.23 1.37
N GLY A 434 -20.25 -21.28 2.03
CA GLY A 434 -19.08 -22.04 1.57
C GLY A 434 -18.20 -21.27 0.58
N TYR A 435 -17.45 -21.97 -0.27
CA TYR A 435 -16.58 -21.35 -1.28
C TYR A 435 -16.45 -22.19 -2.56
N LEU A 436 -16.03 -21.53 -3.63
CA LEU A 436 -15.76 -22.09 -4.95
C LEU A 436 -14.27 -22.04 -5.23
N GLU A 437 -13.70 -23.14 -5.73
CA GLU A 437 -12.30 -23.27 -6.11
C GLU A 437 -12.22 -23.62 -7.59
N PHE A 438 -11.46 -22.84 -8.35
CA PHE A 438 -11.06 -23.17 -9.71
C PHE A 438 -9.59 -23.54 -9.73
N GLU A 439 -9.24 -24.62 -10.42
CA GLU A 439 -7.85 -24.96 -10.72
C GLU A 439 -7.66 -25.00 -12.24
N MET A 440 -6.48 -24.59 -12.71
CA MET A 440 -6.18 -24.59 -14.14
C MET A 440 -4.69 -24.77 -14.42
N THR A 441 -4.37 -25.55 -15.47
CA THR A 441 -2.99 -25.67 -16.00
C THR A 441 -2.75 -24.72 -17.18
N PRO A 442 -1.48 -24.41 -17.53
CA PRO A 442 -1.15 -23.60 -18.70
C PRO A 442 -1.69 -24.15 -20.04
N GLU A 443 -1.88 -25.46 -20.13
CA GLU A 443 -2.43 -26.12 -21.32
C GLU A 443 -3.93 -25.84 -21.49
N GLY A 444 -4.62 -25.44 -20.41
CA GLY A 444 -6.04 -25.13 -20.37
C GLY A 444 -6.90 -26.28 -19.82
N ASN A 445 -6.32 -27.27 -19.15
CA ASN A 445 -7.09 -28.22 -18.35
C ASN A 445 -7.55 -27.53 -17.08
N TRP A 446 -8.77 -27.79 -16.62
CA TRP A 446 -9.32 -27.12 -15.45
C TRP A 446 -10.30 -27.99 -14.67
N VAL A 447 -10.56 -27.60 -13.42
CA VAL A 447 -11.61 -28.17 -12.56
C VAL A 447 -12.25 -27.05 -11.74
N ALA A 448 -13.53 -27.22 -11.40
CA ALA A 448 -14.26 -26.36 -10.48
C ALA A 448 -14.81 -27.21 -9.34
N LEU A 449 -14.49 -26.84 -8.10
CA LEU A 449 -14.85 -27.56 -6.89
C LEU A 449 -15.67 -26.64 -5.99
N ARG A 450 -16.86 -27.09 -5.57
CA ARG A 450 -17.70 -26.37 -4.62
C ARG A 450 -17.58 -27.02 -3.24
N PHE A 451 -17.41 -26.19 -2.23
CA PHE A 451 -17.33 -26.61 -0.83
C PHE A 451 -18.40 -25.91 -0.02
N ASP A 452 -19.19 -26.67 0.75
CA ASP A 452 -20.24 -26.11 1.62
C ASP A 452 -19.69 -25.60 2.97
N ALA A 453 -18.43 -25.91 3.28
CA ALA A 453 -17.71 -25.53 4.50
C ALA A 453 -16.19 -25.57 4.27
N PRO A 454 -15.35 -24.95 5.15
CA PRO A 454 -13.89 -25.04 5.03
C PRO A 454 -13.39 -26.49 4.89
N ARG A 455 -12.42 -26.70 3.99
CA ARG A 455 -11.97 -28.03 3.57
C ARG A 455 -11.38 -28.81 4.75
N LYS A 456 -12.00 -29.95 5.09
CA LYS A 456 -11.38 -30.96 5.95
C LYS A 456 -10.63 -31.96 5.07
N ARG A 457 -9.31 -32.13 5.27
CA ARG A 457 -8.43 -33.06 4.49
C ARG A 457 -8.72 -34.54 4.78
N THR A 458 -9.97 -34.97 4.64
CA THR A 458 -10.43 -36.36 4.70
C THR A 458 -11.14 -36.70 3.40
N LEU A 459 -10.98 -37.93 2.90
CA LEU A 459 -11.62 -38.40 1.66
C LEU A 459 -13.15 -38.14 1.70
N GLY A 460 -13.74 -37.59 0.62
CA GLY A 460 -15.19 -37.44 0.46
C GLY A 460 -15.82 -36.09 0.84
N TYR A 461 -15.03 -35.03 1.08
CA TYR A 461 -15.54 -33.68 1.43
C TYR A 461 -15.69 -32.70 0.26
N ALA A 462 -15.14 -33.02 -0.91
CA ALA A 462 -15.31 -32.25 -2.13
C ALA A 462 -16.37 -32.92 -3.00
N ILE A 463 -17.38 -32.17 -3.43
CA ILE A 463 -18.32 -32.61 -4.45
C ILE A 463 -17.83 -31.99 -5.76
N LEU A 464 -17.39 -32.84 -6.69
CA LEU A 464 -17.20 -32.39 -8.08
C LEU A 464 -18.54 -31.85 -8.55
N SER A 465 -18.56 -30.61 -9.03
CA SER A 465 -19.82 -30.06 -9.49
C SER A 465 -20.29 -30.79 -10.74
N GLU A 466 -21.51 -31.34 -10.69
CA GLU A 466 -22.21 -31.93 -11.85
C GLU A 466 -22.76 -30.86 -12.80
N GLU A 467 -22.67 -29.57 -12.45
CA GLU A 467 -23.16 -28.49 -13.30
C GLU A 467 -22.31 -28.35 -14.58
N PRO A 468 -22.95 -28.07 -15.74
CA PRO A 468 -22.24 -27.90 -17.00
C PRO A 468 -21.56 -26.52 -17.08
N TRP A 469 -20.53 -26.29 -16.27
CA TRP A 469 -19.76 -25.01 -16.29
C TRP A 469 -19.07 -24.73 -17.62
N LYS A 470 -18.84 -25.77 -18.43
CA LYS A 470 -18.19 -25.68 -19.75
C LYS A 470 -18.85 -24.68 -20.68
N GLU A 471 -20.16 -24.47 -20.56
CA GLU A 471 -20.89 -23.54 -21.43
C GLU A 471 -20.67 -22.07 -21.08
N TYR A 472 -20.15 -21.81 -19.88
CA TYR A 472 -20.06 -20.48 -19.28
C TYR A 472 -18.62 -19.95 -19.16
N ILE A 473 -17.61 -20.83 -19.29
CA ILE A 473 -16.20 -20.46 -19.07
C ILE A 473 -15.49 -20.25 -20.41
N THR A 474 -14.87 -19.09 -20.58
CA THR A 474 -14.02 -18.81 -21.75
C THR A 474 -12.55 -18.86 -21.36
N MET A 475 -11.79 -19.76 -21.98
CA MET A 475 -10.35 -19.88 -21.71
C MET A 475 -9.56 -18.73 -22.36
N VAL A 476 -8.66 -18.13 -21.61
CA VAL A 476 -7.76 -17.07 -22.08
C VAL A 476 -6.35 -17.64 -22.24
N LYS A 477 -5.71 -17.36 -23.37
CA LYS A 477 -4.27 -17.60 -23.57
C LYS A 477 -3.61 -16.31 -24.04
N SER A 478 -2.48 -15.98 -23.44
CA SER A 478 -1.65 -14.83 -23.80
C SER A 478 -0.19 -15.26 -23.90
N GLU A 479 0.65 -14.39 -24.44
CA GLU A 479 2.10 -14.61 -24.40
C GLU A 479 2.59 -14.68 -22.95
N GLY A 480 3.15 -15.84 -22.57
CA GLY A 480 3.62 -16.12 -21.22
C GLY A 480 2.52 -16.23 -20.15
N GLY A 481 1.25 -16.39 -20.53
CA GLY A 481 0.15 -16.47 -19.57
C GLY A 481 -1.07 -17.27 -20.04
N PHE A 482 -1.90 -17.63 -19.09
CA PHE A 482 -3.12 -18.42 -19.26
C PHE A 482 -4.17 -17.96 -18.26
N GLY A 483 -5.44 -18.18 -18.54
CA GLY A 483 -6.53 -17.65 -17.73
C GLY A 483 -7.88 -18.22 -18.10
N MET A 484 -8.91 -17.70 -17.45
CA MET A 484 -10.29 -17.89 -17.84
C MET A 484 -11.14 -16.65 -17.51
N GLU A 485 -12.21 -16.49 -18.27
CA GLU A 485 -13.26 -15.50 -18.01
C GLU A 485 -14.48 -16.19 -17.41
N LEU A 486 -15.04 -15.57 -16.37
CA LEU A 486 -16.16 -16.06 -15.58
C LEU A 486 -17.34 -15.07 -15.71
N PRO A 487 -18.55 -15.54 -16.00
CA PRO A 487 -19.71 -14.67 -16.14
C PRO A 487 -20.34 -14.35 -14.79
N TYR A 488 -21.15 -13.29 -14.73
CA TYR A 488 -21.80 -12.86 -13.49
C TYR A 488 -22.70 -13.94 -12.89
N ARG A 489 -23.47 -14.67 -13.70
CA ARG A 489 -24.36 -15.76 -13.23
C ARG A 489 -23.62 -16.79 -12.36
N LEU A 490 -22.38 -17.10 -12.71
CA LEU A 490 -21.55 -18.07 -11.99
C LEU A 490 -21.16 -17.53 -10.61
N LEU A 491 -20.91 -16.23 -10.53
CA LEU A 491 -20.36 -15.55 -9.36
C LEU A 491 -21.46 -15.04 -8.42
N GLU A 492 -22.66 -14.77 -8.95
CA GLU A 492 -23.82 -14.22 -8.24
C GLU A 492 -24.09 -14.87 -6.86
N PRO A 493 -24.01 -16.21 -6.68
CA PRO A 493 -24.25 -16.82 -5.36
C PRO A 493 -23.23 -16.43 -4.28
N PHE A 494 -22.08 -15.87 -4.66
CA PHE A 494 -20.99 -15.47 -3.77
C PHE A 494 -20.85 -13.95 -3.65
N ILE A 495 -21.75 -13.17 -4.27
CA ILE A 495 -21.72 -11.71 -4.25
C ILE A 495 -22.68 -11.18 -3.17
N GLN A 496 -22.17 -10.32 -2.29
CA GLN A 496 -22.94 -9.57 -1.30
C GLN A 496 -23.00 -8.10 -1.68
N GLY A 497 -24.16 -7.64 -2.16
CA GLY A 497 -24.28 -6.28 -2.70
C GLY A 497 -23.38 -6.11 -3.93
N GLU A 498 -22.27 -5.39 -3.78
CA GLU A 498 -21.27 -5.17 -4.82
C GLU A 498 -19.92 -5.85 -4.51
N SER A 499 -19.87 -6.70 -3.49
CA SER A 499 -18.63 -7.25 -2.94
C SER A 499 -18.53 -8.77 -3.05
N ILE A 500 -17.31 -9.29 -3.16
CA ILE A 500 -16.95 -10.71 -3.23
C ILE A 500 -15.62 -10.94 -2.50
N ALA A 501 -15.37 -12.12 -1.93
CA ALA A 501 -14.06 -12.42 -1.34
C ALA A 501 -13.26 -13.38 -2.23
N MET A 502 -11.97 -13.11 -2.45
CA MET A 502 -11.12 -13.94 -3.30
C MET A 502 -9.71 -14.19 -2.76
N GLN A 503 -9.14 -15.30 -3.17
CA GLN A 503 -7.74 -15.65 -2.97
C GLN A 503 -7.21 -16.32 -4.23
N CYS A 504 -6.00 -16.00 -4.65
CA CYS A 504 -5.30 -16.75 -5.69
C CYS A 504 -4.20 -17.61 -5.06
N CYS A 505 -4.02 -18.79 -5.62
CA CYS A 505 -2.90 -19.68 -5.28
C CYS A 505 -2.23 -20.18 -6.56
N VAL A 506 -1.00 -20.62 -6.40
CA VAL A 506 -0.32 -21.49 -7.36
C VAL A 506 0.24 -22.67 -6.59
N SER A 507 0.00 -23.87 -7.13
CA SER A 507 0.63 -25.10 -6.67
C SER A 507 1.55 -25.63 -7.75
N THR A 508 2.72 -26.14 -7.36
CA THR A 508 3.61 -26.85 -8.30
C THR A 508 3.30 -28.34 -8.40
N GLY A 509 2.32 -28.85 -7.64
CA GLY A 509 2.02 -30.27 -7.45
C GLY A 509 3.08 -31.02 -6.62
N ARG A 510 4.15 -30.35 -6.18
CA ARG A 510 5.22 -30.94 -5.34
C ARG A 510 5.12 -30.55 -3.86
N GLY A 511 3.98 -30.03 -3.44
CA GLY A 511 3.79 -29.49 -2.09
C GLY A 511 4.42 -28.11 -1.87
N GLU A 512 4.70 -27.37 -2.95
CA GLU A 512 5.10 -25.97 -2.92
C GLU A 512 3.88 -25.12 -3.29
N TYR A 513 3.57 -24.11 -2.48
CA TYR A 513 2.42 -23.24 -2.67
C TYR A 513 2.82 -21.77 -2.56
N GLY A 514 2.20 -20.94 -3.38
CA GLY A 514 2.35 -19.49 -3.33
C GLY A 514 0.98 -18.83 -3.34
N LEU A 515 0.80 -17.81 -2.51
CA LEU A 515 -0.48 -17.10 -2.36
C LEU A 515 -0.38 -15.66 -2.82
N PHE A 516 -1.48 -15.16 -3.37
CA PHE A 516 -1.74 -13.73 -3.52
C PHE A 516 -3.25 -13.43 -3.43
N PRO A 517 -3.70 -12.50 -2.56
CA PRO A 517 -2.94 -11.81 -1.53
C PRO A 517 -2.28 -12.79 -0.55
N TRP A 518 -1.15 -12.41 0.05
CA TRP A 518 -0.47 -13.29 1.01
C TRP A 518 -0.98 -13.02 2.43
N TRP A 519 -1.14 -14.08 3.21
CA TRP A 519 -1.42 -14.01 4.64
C TRP A 519 -0.73 -15.18 5.37
N GLN A 520 -0.62 -15.04 6.70
CA GLN A 520 -0.04 -16.05 7.58
C GLN A 520 -0.91 -16.24 8.81
N GLY A 521 -1.25 -17.49 9.12
CA GLY A 521 -1.93 -17.89 10.35
C GLY A 521 -0.96 -18.17 11.51
N PRO A 522 -1.30 -17.82 12.77
CA PRO A 522 -0.38 -17.90 13.91
C PRO A 522 -0.14 -19.31 14.47
N SER A 523 -0.94 -20.33 14.15
CA SER A 523 -0.73 -21.68 14.69
C SER A 523 -1.59 -22.74 13.99
N GLY A 524 -0.96 -23.56 13.14
CA GLY A 524 -1.57 -24.71 12.48
C GLY A 524 -0.68 -25.25 11.37
N PRO A 525 -0.92 -26.46 10.85
CA PRO A 525 -0.34 -26.85 9.57
C PRO A 525 -0.74 -25.82 8.50
N ALA A 526 0.12 -25.59 7.51
CA ALA A 526 -0.17 -24.71 6.39
C ALA A 526 -1.48 -25.16 5.70
N ASP A 527 -2.54 -24.38 5.88
CA ASP A 527 -3.81 -24.54 5.19
C ASP A 527 -4.27 -23.19 4.67
N PHE A 528 -4.38 -23.06 3.35
CA PHE A 528 -4.81 -21.84 2.67
C PHE A 528 -6.28 -21.89 2.23
N HIS A 529 -7.01 -22.98 2.51
CA HIS A 529 -8.46 -23.11 2.24
C HIS A 529 -9.28 -22.49 3.39
N GLN A 530 -8.95 -21.25 3.73
CA GLN A 530 -9.54 -20.51 4.84
C GLN A 530 -10.33 -19.33 4.24
N PRO A 531 -11.63 -19.52 3.92
CA PRO A 531 -12.42 -18.49 3.24
C PRO A 531 -12.51 -17.19 4.04
N ASP A 532 -12.42 -17.26 5.37
CA ASP A 532 -12.34 -16.12 6.30
C ASP A 532 -11.06 -15.29 6.16
N HIS A 533 -10.06 -15.79 5.43
CA HIS A 533 -8.86 -15.06 5.05
C HIS A 533 -8.86 -14.61 3.59
N PHE A 534 -9.90 -14.92 2.81
CA PHE A 534 -10.00 -14.42 1.44
C PHE A 534 -10.24 -12.92 1.45
N TYR A 535 -9.62 -12.24 0.50
CA TYR A 535 -9.58 -10.80 0.48
C TYR A 535 -10.89 -10.23 -0.10
N PRO A 536 -11.59 -9.35 0.64
CA PRO A 536 -12.81 -8.72 0.14
C PRO A 536 -12.49 -7.73 -0.98
N ILE A 537 -13.24 -7.81 -2.07
CA ILE A 537 -13.17 -6.95 -3.24
C ILE A 537 -14.53 -6.32 -3.42
N THR A 538 -14.56 -5.03 -3.78
CA THR A 538 -15.77 -4.36 -4.25
C THR A 538 -15.66 -4.06 -5.73
N PHE A 539 -16.67 -4.46 -6.49
CA PHE A 539 -16.79 -4.18 -7.91
C PHE A 539 -17.13 -2.71 -8.16
N LEU A 540 -16.78 -2.25 -9.36
CA LEU A 540 -17.23 -0.98 -9.92
C LEU A 540 -18.63 -1.12 -10.52
#